data_AF-A0A672PTE5-F1
#
_entry.id   AF-A0A672PTE5-F1
#
_cell.length_a   1.000
_cell.length_b   1.000
_cell.length_c   1.000
_cell.angle_alpha   90.00
_cell.angle_beta   90.00
_cell.angle_gamma   90.00
#
_symmetry.space_group_name_H-M   'P 1'
#
loop_
_entity.id
_entity.type
_entity.pdbx_description
1 polymer ?
#
loop_
_entity_poly.entity_id
_entity_poly.type
_entity_poly.pdbx_seq_one_letter_code
_entity_poly.pdbx_strand_id
1 'polypeptide(L)'
;SLLRETKSLLRESFSLLRETKSLLRESFSLLRETKSLLRESFSLLRETKSLLRESFSLLRETKSLLRESFSLLRETKSLLRESFSLLRETKSLLRESFSLLRETKSLLRESFSLLRETKSLLRESFSLLRETKSLLRESFSLLRETKSLLRESFSLLRETKSLLRESFSLLRETKSLLRESFSLLRETKSLLRESFSLLRETKSLLRESFSLLRETKSLLRESFSLLRETNND
;
A
#
# COMPACT_ATOMS: atom_id res chain seq x y z
N SER A 1 13.05 -29.32 25.27
CA SER A 1 14.27 -30.07 24.88
C SER A 1 14.99 -29.32 23.78
N LEU A 2 16.33 -29.26 23.84
CA LEU A 2 17.18 -28.72 22.77
C LEU A 2 17.52 -29.87 21.83
N LEU A 3 17.00 -29.83 20.60
CA LEU A 3 17.28 -30.86 19.58
C LEU A 3 18.04 -30.22 18.42
N ARG A 4 19.24 -30.73 18.17
CA ARG A 4 20.25 -30.08 17.32
C ARG A 4 20.17 -30.49 15.84
N GLU A 5 19.64 -31.67 15.53
CA GLU A 5 19.30 -32.10 14.16
C GLU A 5 18.22 -33.19 14.24
N THR A 6 16.99 -32.90 13.81
CA THR A 6 15.89 -33.89 13.86
C THR A 6 14.88 -33.70 12.74
N LYS A 7 14.27 -34.81 12.31
CA LYS A 7 12.93 -34.82 11.72
C LYS A 7 11.94 -35.13 12.84
N SER A 8 11.01 -34.23 13.10
CA SER A 8 10.05 -34.40 14.21
C SER A 8 8.60 -34.17 13.75
N LEU A 9 7.73 -35.06 14.23
CA LEU A 9 6.27 -34.92 14.21
C LEU A 9 5.84 -34.74 15.67
N LEU A 10 5.37 -33.56 16.05
CA LEU A 10 4.90 -33.32 17.41
C LEU A 10 3.49 -32.73 17.40
N ARG A 11 2.64 -33.27 18.27
CA ARG A 11 1.24 -32.85 18.38
C ARG A 11 1.12 -31.60 19.24
N GLU A 12 1.64 -31.64 20.46
CA GLU A 12 1.76 -30.51 21.38
C GLU A 12 3.21 -30.40 21.82
N SER A 13 3.82 -29.23 21.67
CA SER A 13 5.24 -29.08 22.01
C SER A 13 5.67 -27.67 22.36
N PHE A 14 6.57 -27.59 23.34
CA PHE A 14 7.48 -26.46 23.53
C PHE A 14 8.86 -26.86 23.02
N SER A 15 9.35 -26.21 21.97
CA SER A 15 10.57 -26.65 21.30
C SER A 15 11.52 -25.50 20.95
N LEU A 16 12.81 -25.77 21.15
CA LEU A 16 13.90 -24.96 20.63
C LEU A 16 14.68 -25.86 19.67
N LEU A 17 14.48 -25.62 18.37
CA LEU A 17 15.05 -26.46 17.31
C LEU A 17 16.00 -25.65 16.44
N ARG A 18 17.11 -26.27 16.10
CA ARG A 18 18.10 -25.76 15.17
C ARG A 18 18.32 -26.79 14.08
N GLU A 19 18.43 -26.36 12.82
CA GLU A 19 18.80 -27.22 11.69
C GLU A 19 17.84 -28.43 11.51
N THR A 20 16.53 -28.19 11.57
CA THR A 20 15.51 -29.25 11.55
C THR A 20 14.51 -29.17 10.40
N LYS A 21 13.85 -30.31 10.16
CA LYS A 21 12.59 -30.38 9.42
C LYS A 21 11.48 -30.80 10.38
N SER A 22 10.49 -29.94 10.59
CA SER A 22 9.46 -30.20 11.60
C SER A 22 8.04 -30.03 11.07
N LEU A 23 7.15 -30.85 11.65
CA LEU A 23 5.71 -30.74 11.52
C LEU A 23 5.15 -30.64 12.94
N LEU A 24 4.69 -29.45 13.32
CA LEU A 24 4.12 -29.20 14.66
C LEU A 24 2.66 -28.77 14.51
N ARG A 25 1.78 -29.35 15.34
CA ARG A 25 0.35 -29.07 15.25
C ARG A 25 -0.14 -27.99 16.21
N GLU A 26 0.32 -28.00 17.44
CA GLU A 26 0.06 -27.01 18.46
C GLU A 26 1.38 -26.74 19.16
N SER A 27 1.95 -25.55 18.97
CA SER A 27 3.33 -25.35 19.42
C SER A 27 3.69 -23.93 19.80
N PHE A 28 4.55 -23.85 20.82
CA PHE A 28 5.39 -22.71 21.08
C PHE A 28 6.82 -23.07 20.63
N SER A 29 7.35 -22.36 19.65
CA SER A 29 8.64 -22.74 19.06
C SER A 29 9.58 -21.59 18.76
N LEU A 30 10.87 -21.83 19.01
CA LEU A 30 11.95 -21.02 18.49
C LEU A 30 12.74 -21.88 17.51
N LEU A 31 12.66 -21.52 16.22
CA LEU A 31 13.27 -22.30 15.15
C LEU A 31 14.32 -21.46 14.40
N ARG A 32 15.49 -22.07 14.20
CA ARG A 32 16.58 -21.47 13.43
C ARG A 32 17.05 -22.41 12.33
N GLU A 33 17.17 -21.88 11.11
CA GLU A 33 17.69 -22.61 9.95
C GLU A 33 16.86 -23.86 9.61
N THR A 34 15.53 -23.74 9.68
CA THR A 34 14.59 -24.88 9.56
C THR A 34 13.69 -24.83 8.32
N LYS A 35 13.12 -26.00 7.99
CA LYS A 35 11.91 -26.09 7.17
C LYS A 35 10.77 -26.59 8.04
N SER A 36 9.72 -25.80 8.21
CA SER A 36 8.63 -26.16 9.12
C SER A 36 7.25 -26.03 8.49
N LEU A 37 6.34 -26.92 8.89
CA LEU A 37 4.90 -26.68 8.79
C LEU A 37 4.36 -26.61 10.21
N LEU A 38 3.78 -25.46 10.56
CA LEU A 38 3.18 -25.24 11.87
C LEU A 38 1.70 -24.96 11.67
N ARG A 39 0.89 -25.65 12.45
CA ARG A 39 -0.51 -25.30 12.71
C ARG A 39 -0.58 -24.71 14.12
N GLU A 40 -1.54 -23.82 14.36
CA GLU A 40 -1.92 -23.31 15.69
C GLU A 40 -0.68 -23.00 16.57
N SER A 41 0.09 -21.99 16.17
CA SER A 41 1.44 -21.79 16.70
C SER A 41 1.77 -20.38 17.13
N PHE A 42 2.59 -20.29 18.17
CA PHE A 42 3.36 -19.10 18.51
C PHE A 42 4.83 -19.37 18.19
N SER A 43 5.42 -18.60 17.27
CA SER A 43 6.77 -18.91 16.78
C SER A 43 7.68 -17.72 16.55
N LEU A 44 8.97 -17.92 16.85
CA LEU A 44 10.06 -17.07 16.42
C LEU A 44 10.92 -17.86 15.43
N LEU A 45 10.91 -17.44 14.17
CA LEU A 45 11.62 -18.14 13.10
C LEU A 45 12.70 -17.24 12.49
N ARG A 46 13.90 -17.80 12.36
CA ARG A 46 15.04 -17.14 11.73
C ARG A 46 15.63 -18.03 10.64
N GLU A 47 15.83 -17.45 9.46
CA GLU A 47 16.48 -18.12 8.31
C GLU A 47 15.74 -19.39 7.88
N THR A 48 14.40 -19.34 7.86
CA THR A 48 13.54 -20.52 7.65
C THR A 48 12.75 -20.48 6.33
N LYS A 49 12.27 -21.67 5.93
CA LYS A 49 11.13 -21.80 5.01
C LYS A 49 9.95 -22.40 5.76
N SER A 50 8.84 -21.67 5.85
CA SER A 50 7.71 -22.10 6.67
C SER A 50 6.36 -21.98 5.98
N LEU A 51 5.46 -22.92 6.29
CA LEU A 51 4.02 -22.73 6.10
C LEU A 51 3.38 -22.67 7.48
N LEU A 52 2.73 -21.55 7.80
CA LEU A 52 2.03 -21.37 9.07
C LEU A 52 0.54 -21.20 8.82
N ARG A 53 -0.26 -21.89 9.62
CA ARG A 53 -1.71 -21.72 9.67
C ARG A 53 -2.11 -21.37 11.09
N GLU A 54 -2.92 -20.33 11.26
CA GLU A 54 -3.44 -19.89 12.56
C GLU A 54 -2.28 -19.58 13.52
N SER A 55 -1.56 -18.48 13.26
CA SER A 55 -0.27 -18.24 13.91
C SER A 55 -0.03 -16.82 14.39
N PHE A 56 0.70 -16.71 15.49
CA PHE A 56 1.40 -15.51 15.91
C PHE A 56 2.91 -15.72 15.66
N SER A 57 3.53 -14.87 14.84
CA SER A 57 4.92 -15.10 14.45
C SER A 57 5.79 -13.86 14.32
N LEU A 58 7.06 -14.02 14.72
CA LEU A 58 8.15 -13.11 14.38
C LEU A 58 9.08 -13.83 13.42
N LEU A 59 9.18 -13.33 12.19
CA LEU A 59 9.97 -13.94 11.13
C LEU A 59 11.08 -13.00 10.65
N ARG A 60 12.30 -13.53 10.60
CA ARG A 60 13.46 -12.83 10.07
C ARG A 60 14.17 -13.65 9.00
N GLU A 61 14.43 -13.03 7.85
CA GLU A 61 15.18 -13.63 6.75
C GLU A 61 14.53 -14.94 6.22
N THR A 62 13.19 -14.94 6.11
CA THR A 62 12.41 -16.14 5.79
C THR A 62 11.73 -16.10 4.43
N LYS A 63 11.32 -17.30 3.97
CA LYS A 63 10.28 -17.47 2.94
C LYS A 63 9.07 -18.14 3.58
N SER A 64 7.92 -17.46 3.60
CA SER A 64 6.75 -17.98 4.31
C SER A 64 5.45 -17.90 3.51
N LEU A 65 4.58 -18.88 3.73
CA LEU A 65 3.15 -18.74 3.45
C LEU A 65 2.41 -18.74 4.78
N LEU A 66 1.65 -17.67 5.06
CA LEU A 66 0.84 -17.58 6.27
C LEU A 66 -0.64 -17.48 5.91
N ARG A 67 -1.43 -18.27 6.63
CA ARG A 67 -2.89 -18.19 6.62
C ARG A 67 -3.35 -17.87 8.03
N GLU A 68 -4.23 -16.87 8.16
CA GLU A 68 -4.82 -16.44 9.43
C GLU A 68 -3.73 -16.11 10.46
N SER A 69 -3.08 -14.96 10.30
CA SER A 69 -1.85 -14.66 11.04
C SER A 69 -1.75 -13.25 11.60
N PHE A 70 -1.10 -13.16 12.77
CA PHE A 70 -0.50 -11.92 13.27
C PHE A 70 1.01 -12.04 13.13
N SER A 71 1.65 -11.13 12.40
CA SER A 71 3.09 -11.28 12.10
C SER A 71 3.91 -10.01 12.07
N LEU A 72 5.15 -10.13 12.56
CA LEU A 72 6.24 -9.18 12.35
C LEU A 72 7.23 -9.81 11.39
N LEU A 73 7.37 -9.26 10.18
CA LEU A 73 8.27 -9.81 9.16
C LEU A 73 9.37 -8.82 8.79
N ARG A 74 10.61 -9.28 8.84
CA ARG A 74 11.79 -8.52 8.41
C ARG A 74 12.61 -9.28 7.38
N GLU A 75 12.94 -8.61 6.26
CA GLU A 75 13.79 -9.16 5.20
C GLU A 75 13.24 -10.48 4.61
N THR A 76 11.91 -10.51 4.38
CA THR A 76 11.19 -11.74 3.99
C THR A 76 10.61 -11.71 2.58
N LYS A 77 10.30 -12.90 2.06
CA LYS A 77 9.35 -13.10 0.97
C LYS A 77 8.13 -13.84 1.49
N SER A 78 6.95 -13.23 1.41
CA SER A 78 5.74 -13.81 2.02
C SER A 78 4.50 -13.76 1.15
N LEU A 79 3.63 -14.76 1.30
CA LEU A 79 2.23 -14.70 0.87
C LEU A 79 1.34 -14.76 2.11
N LEU A 80 0.45 -13.78 2.26
CA LEU A 80 -0.47 -13.68 3.39
C LEU A 80 -1.91 -13.61 2.89
N ARG A 81 -2.78 -14.49 3.40
CA ARG A 81 -4.19 -14.53 2.98
C ARG A 81 -5.08 -13.63 3.84
N GLU A 82 -5.02 -13.79 5.15
CA GLU A 82 -5.80 -13.06 6.15
C GLU A 82 -4.83 -12.68 7.26
N SER A 83 -4.48 -11.40 7.37
CA SER A 83 -3.36 -11.01 8.23
C SER A 83 -3.44 -9.63 8.83
N PHE A 84 -2.90 -9.53 10.05
CA PHE A 84 -2.37 -8.30 10.61
C PHE A 84 -0.85 -8.37 10.57
N SER A 85 -0.20 -7.40 9.90
CA SER A 85 1.25 -7.49 9.69
C SER A 85 2.01 -6.16 9.74
N LEU A 86 3.22 -6.23 10.29
CA LEU A 86 4.25 -5.21 10.15
C LEU A 86 5.37 -5.78 9.29
N LEU A 87 5.57 -5.20 8.10
CA LEU A 87 6.56 -5.68 7.15
C LEU A 87 7.65 -4.62 6.90
N ARG A 88 8.89 -5.05 7.04
CA ARG A 88 10.07 -4.23 6.73
C ARG A 88 10.99 -4.94 5.74
N GLU A 89 11.35 -4.24 4.67
CA GLU A 89 12.32 -4.72 3.66
C GLU A 89 11.84 -6.03 3.00
N THR A 90 10.56 -6.12 2.66
CA THR A 90 9.92 -7.36 2.19
C THR A 90 9.44 -7.31 0.73
N LYS A 91 9.23 -8.52 0.18
CA LYS A 91 8.38 -8.72 -1.00
C LYS A 91 7.16 -9.54 -0.58
N SER A 92 5.96 -8.99 -0.75
CA SER A 92 4.74 -9.64 -0.25
C SER A 92 3.57 -9.60 -1.22
N LEU A 93 2.73 -10.63 -1.17
CA LEU A 93 1.35 -10.59 -1.69
C LEU A 93 0.40 -10.73 -0.51
N LEU A 94 -0.47 -9.74 -0.30
CA LEU A 94 -1.50 -9.77 0.74
C LEU A 94 -2.89 -9.75 0.08
N ARG A 95 -3.77 -10.63 0.54
CA ARG A 95 -5.15 -10.68 0.04
C ARG A 95 -6.07 -9.82 0.90
N GLU A 96 -6.29 -10.19 2.15
CA GLU A 96 -7.13 -9.48 3.13
C GLU A 96 -6.24 -9.07 4.31
N SER A 97 -5.94 -7.78 4.43
CA SER A 97 -4.91 -7.36 5.37
C SER A 97 -5.07 -5.98 6.00
N PHE A 98 -4.64 -5.92 7.26
CA PHE A 98 -4.22 -4.69 7.92
C PHE A 98 -2.70 -4.69 7.98
N SER A 99 -2.04 -3.71 7.36
CA SER A 99 -0.59 -3.73 7.25
C SER A 99 0.10 -2.37 7.39
N LEU A 100 1.27 -2.39 8.02
CA LEU A 100 2.24 -1.30 7.95
C LEU A 100 3.47 -1.80 7.21
N LEU A 101 3.78 -1.13 6.11
CA LEU A 101 4.80 -1.53 5.15
C LEU A 101 5.87 -0.46 5.01
N ARG A 102 7.13 -0.85 5.23
CA ARG A 102 8.29 0.01 5.02
C ARG A 102 9.30 -0.64 4.09
N GLU A 103 9.72 0.11 3.06
CA GLU A 103 10.77 -0.30 2.12
C GLU A 103 10.40 -1.61 1.39
N THR A 104 9.14 -1.75 0.97
CA THR A 104 8.60 -3.01 0.42
C THR A 104 8.23 -2.94 -1.05
N LYS A 105 8.11 -4.13 -1.66
CA LYS A 105 7.35 -4.34 -2.90
C LYS A 105 6.14 -5.22 -2.60
N SER A 106 4.93 -4.71 -2.84
CA SER A 106 3.70 -5.42 -2.45
C SER A 106 2.59 -5.41 -3.51
N LEU A 107 1.80 -6.48 -3.54
CA LEU A 107 0.47 -6.49 -4.17
C LEU A 107 -0.56 -6.69 -3.06
N LEU A 108 -1.52 -5.77 -2.94
CA LEU A 108 -2.62 -5.85 -1.97
C LEU A 108 -3.95 -5.88 -2.70
N ARG A 109 -4.84 -6.81 -2.33
CA ARG A 109 -6.17 -6.90 -2.92
C ARG A 109 -7.21 -6.12 -2.14
N GLU A 110 -7.41 -6.45 -0.87
CA GLU A 110 -8.39 -5.85 0.04
C GLU A 110 -7.64 -5.44 1.31
N SER A 111 -7.36 -4.14 1.47
CA SER A 111 -6.41 -3.71 2.49
C SER A 111 -6.67 -2.36 3.13
N PHE A 112 -6.34 -2.31 4.42
CA PHE A 112 -6.05 -1.08 5.15
C PHE A 112 -4.54 -1.01 5.36
N SER A 113 -3.90 0.04 4.85
CA SER A 113 -2.44 0.05 4.81
C SER A 113 -1.78 1.41 5.00
N LEU A 114 -0.68 1.41 5.73
CA LEU A 114 0.27 2.52 5.79
C LEU A 114 1.55 2.09 5.08
N LEU A 115 1.89 2.78 3.98
CA LEU A 115 3.07 2.47 3.20
C LEU A 115 4.05 3.63 3.17
N ARG A 116 5.31 3.31 3.42
CA ARG A 116 6.44 4.24 3.31
C ARG A 116 7.55 3.66 2.44
N GLU A 117 8.01 4.45 1.46
CA GLU A 117 9.14 4.10 0.59
C GLU A 117 8.91 2.80 -0.20
N THR A 118 7.69 2.63 -0.73
CA THR A 118 7.24 1.36 -1.34
C THR A 118 6.97 1.44 -2.84
N LYS A 119 6.93 0.26 -3.47
CA LYS A 119 6.27 0.04 -4.77
C LYS A 119 5.08 -0.89 -4.58
N SER A 120 3.87 -0.43 -4.88
CA SER A 120 2.65 -1.20 -4.60
C SER A 120 1.65 -1.21 -5.75
N LEU A 121 0.92 -2.32 -5.89
CA LEU A 121 -0.36 -2.37 -6.60
C LEU A 121 -1.46 -2.64 -5.59
N LEU A 122 -2.47 -1.79 -5.54
CA LEU A 122 -3.61 -1.89 -4.64
C LEU A 122 -4.91 -1.97 -5.45
N ARG A 123 -5.76 -2.95 -5.15
CA ARG A 123 -7.04 -3.10 -5.84
C ARG A 123 -8.16 -2.36 -5.12
N GLU A 124 -8.49 -2.78 -3.91
CA GLU A 124 -9.54 -2.23 -3.05
C GLU A 124 -8.89 -1.82 -1.72
N SER A 125 -8.72 -0.52 -1.50
CA SER A 125 -7.86 -0.07 -0.40
C SER A 125 -8.25 1.25 0.26
N PHE A 126 -7.99 1.28 1.56
CA PHE A 126 -7.81 2.51 2.31
C PHE A 126 -6.32 2.65 2.65
N SER A 127 -5.67 3.71 2.16
CA SER A 127 -4.21 3.81 2.27
C SER A 127 -3.66 5.19 2.58
N LEU A 128 -2.60 5.21 3.39
CA LEU A 128 -1.71 6.35 3.55
C LEU A 128 -0.37 6.01 2.92
N LEU A 129 0.01 6.75 1.87
CA LEU A 129 1.24 6.50 1.11
C LEU A 129 2.18 7.69 1.22
N ARG A 130 3.43 7.41 1.57
CA ARG A 130 4.53 8.38 1.57
C ARG A 130 5.72 7.88 0.77
N GLU A 131 6.21 8.71 -0.14
CA GLU A 131 7.42 8.43 -0.95
C GLU A 131 7.28 7.14 -1.77
N THR A 132 6.10 6.92 -2.37
CA THR A 132 5.75 5.66 -3.05
C THR A 132 5.60 5.77 -4.56
N LYS A 133 5.67 4.62 -5.23
CA LYS A 133 5.14 4.42 -6.58
C LYS A 133 3.98 3.43 -6.52
N SER A 134 2.78 3.85 -6.90
CA SER A 134 1.58 3.03 -6.74
C SER A 134 0.65 3.00 -7.96
N LEU A 135 -0.02 1.87 -8.17
CA LEU A 135 -1.23 1.79 -8.98
C LEU A 135 -2.39 1.44 -8.04
N LEU A 136 -3.43 2.27 -8.00
CA LEU A 136 -4.63 2.04 -7.21
C LEU A 136 -5.85 1.94 -8.14
N ARG A 137 -6.69 0.92 -7.94
CA ARG A 137 -7.91 0.75 -8.73
C ARG A 137 -9.10 1.42 -8.07
N GLU A 138 -9.51 0.95 -6.91
CA GLU A 138 -10.66 1.43 -6.12
C GLU A 138 -10.13 1.84 -4.74
N SER A 139 -10.01 3.15 -4.49
CA SER A 139 -9.24 3.60 -3.33
C SER A 139 -9.73 4.89 -2.66
N PHE A 140 -9.57 4.89 -1.34
CA PHE A 140 -9.49 6.09 -0.52
C PHE A 140 -8.04 6.26 -0.10
N SER A 141 -7.41 7.39 -0.48
CA SER A 141 -5.98 7.54 -0.27
C SER A 141 -5.52 8.94 0.12
N LEU A 142 -4.52 8.98 1.00
CA LEU A 142 -3.71 10.16 1.24
C LEU A 142 -2.31 9.89 0.71
N LEU A 143 -1.89 10.65 -0.30
CA LEU A 143 -0.59 10.47 -0.96
C LEU A 143 0.29 11.71 -0.78
N ARG A 144 1.52 11.47 -0.31
CA ARG A 144 2.56 12.49 -0.20
C ARG A 144 3.83 12.06 -0.92
N GLU A 145 4.36 12.94 -1.77
CA GLU A 145 5.63 12.74 -2.48
C GLU A 145 5.61 11.46 -3.35
N THR A 146 4.49 11.22 -4.06
CA THR A 146 4.25 9.97 -4.79
C THR A 146 4.21 10.11 -6.30
N LYS A 147 4.39 8.97 -6.99
CA LYS A 147 3.96 8.78 -8.38
C LYS A 147 2.85 7.75 -8.42
N SER A 148 1.66 8.13 -8.90
CA SER A 148 0.49 7.25 -8.84
C SER A 148 -0.34 7.20 -10.12
N LEU A 149 -0.96 6.06 -10.38
CA LEU A 149 -2.10 5.93 -11.29
C LEU A 149 -3.32 5.51 -10.48
N LEU A 150 -4.38 6.32 -10.51
CA LEU A 150 -5.64 6.03 -9.82
C LEU A 150 -6.77 5.90 -10.83
N ARG A 151 -7.58 4.85 -10.71
CA ARG A 151 -8.72 4.63 -11.59
C ARG A 151 -10.01 5.23 -11.01
N GLU A 152 -10.47 4.72 -9.89
CA GLU A 152 -11.69 5.12 -9.19
C GLU A 152 -11.29 5.51 -7.76
N SER A 153 -11.24 6.82 -7.47
CA SER A 153 -10.59 7.26 -6.24
C SER A 153 -11.17 8.51 -5.59
N PHE A 154 -11.11 8.50 -4.26
CA PHE A 154 -11.13 9.69 -3.41
C PHE A 154 -9.71 9.91 -2.88
N SER A 155 -9.10 11.05 -3.22
CA SER A 155 -7.69 11.26 -2.89
C SER A 155 -7.33 12.67 -2.42
N LEU A 156 -6.43 12.73 -1.44
CA LEU A 156 -5.69 13.94 -1.09
C LEU A 156 -4.24 13.75 -1.53
N LEU A 157 -3.78 14.60 -2.45
CA LEU A 157 -2.46 14.50 -3.05
C LEU A 157 -1.64 15.75 -2.76
N ARG A 158 -0.43 15.54 -2.24
CA ARG A 158 0.56 16.60 -2.02
C ARG A 158 1.90 16.23 -2.65
N GLU A 159 2.45 17.15 -3.44
CA GLU A 159 3.78 17.02 -4.06
C GLU A 159 3.88 15.77 -4.96
N THR A 160 2.83 15.50 -5.75
CA THR A 160 2.69 14.26 -6.52
C THR A 160 2.76 14.44 -8.04
N LYS A 161 3.03 13.32 -8.74
CA LYS A 161 2.70 13.15 -10.16
C LYS A 161 1.64 12.06 -10.29
N SER A 162 0.48 12.40 -10.83
CA SER A 162 -0.66 11.47 -10.89
C SER A 162 -1.37 11.43 -12.25
N LEU A 163 -1.88 10.26 -12.61
CA LEU A 163 -2.96 10.14 -13.60
C LEU A 163 -4.21 9.66 -12.88
N LEU A 164 -5.31 10.39 -13.00
CA LEU A 164 -6.60 10.06 -12.38
C LEU A 164 -7.65 9.91 -13.48
N ARG A 165 -8.41 8.81 -13.43
CA ARG A 165 -9.47 8.57 -14.41
C ARG A 165 -10.82 9.10 -13.91
N GLU A 166 -11.37 8.52 -12.87
CA GLU A 166 -12.64 8.85 -12.24
C GLU A 166 -12.36 9.22 -10.79
N SER A 167 -12.39 10.51 -10.46
CA SER A 167 -11.86 10.95 -9.17
C SER A 167 -12.55 12.14 -8.53
N PHE A 168 -12.60 12.10 -7.19
CA PHE A 168 -12.74 13.27 -6.35
C PHE A 168 -11.38 13.54 -5.69
N SER A 169 -10.81 14.72 -5.92
CA SER A 169 -9.44 14.98 -5.48
C SER A 169 -9.17 16.39 -4.96
N LEU A 170 -8.33 16.46 -3.92
CA LEU A 170 -7.68 17.70 -3.49
C LEU A 170 -6.19 17.60 -3.82
N LEU A 171 -5.71 18.47 -4.71
CA LEU A 171 -4.35 18.44 -5.22
C LEU A 171 -3.61 19.72 -4.85
N ARG A 172 -2.43 19.56 -4.23
CA ARG A 172 -1.51 20.65 -3.92
C ARG A 172 -0.11 20.35 -4.46
N GLU A 173 0.45 21.32 -5.19
CA GLU A 173 1.83 21.24 -5.71
C GLU A 173 2.04 20.00 -6.61
N THR A 174 1.06 19.72 -7.49
CA THR A 174 1.02 18.49 -8.29
C THR A 174 1.20 18.72 -9.79
N LYS A 175 1.59 17.63 -10.48
CA LYS A 175 1.40 17.49 -11.93
C LYS A 175 0.40 16.37 -12.18
N SER A 176 -0.74 16.67 -12.80
CA SER A 176 -1.82 15.70 -12.96
C SER A 176 -2.43 15.66 -14.36
N LEU A 177 -2.88 14.48 -14.78
CA LEU A 177 -3.87 14.34 -15.85
C LEU A 177 -5.14 13.80 -15.23
N LEU A 178 -6.25 14.53 -15.36
CA LEU A 178 -7.56 14.13 -14.87
C LEU A 178 -8.52 13.96 -16.05
N ARG A 179 -9.21 12.83 -16.12
CA ARG A 179 -10.19 12.58 -17.18
C ARG A 179 -11.58 13.06 -16.76
N GLU A 180 -12.20 12.38 -15.81
CA GLU A 180 -13.54 12.64 -15.26
C GLU A 180 -13.36 12.98 -13.78
N SER A 181 -13.49 14.26 -13.42
CA SER A 181 -13.07 14.68 -12.07
C SER A 181 -13.86 15.82 -11.46
N PHE A 182 -14.03 15.72 -10.14
CA PHE A 182 -14.26 16.87 -9.27
C PHE A 182 -12.96 17.17 -8.52
N SER A 183 -12.43 18.39 -8.66
CA SER A 183 -11.11 18.70 -8.11
C SER A 183 -10.96 20.10 -7.53
N LEU A 184 -10.20 20.17 -6.42
CA LEU A 184 -9.65 21.42 -5.91
C LEU A 184 -8.14 21.42 -6.16
N LEU A 185 -7.67 22.34 -6.99
CA LEU A 185 -6.30 22.41 -7.45
C LEU A 185 -5.62 23.69 -6.98
N ARG A 186 -4.49 23.55 -6.28
CA ARG A 186 -3.63 24.65 -5.86
C ARG A 186 -2.18 24.43 -6.32
N GLU A 187 -1.61 25.44 -6.99
CA GLU A 187 -0.20 25.43 -7.41
C GLU A 187 0.11 24.21 -8.32
N THR A 188 -0.78 23.94 -9.28
CA THR A 188 -0.72 22.71 -10.10
C THR A 188 -0.43 22.98 -11.58
N LYS A 189 0.07 21.94 -12.25
CA LYS A 189 0.03 21.82 -13.72
C LYS A 189 -0.89 20.65 -14.08
N SER A 190 -2.00 20.93 -14.75
CA SER A 190 -3.03 19.91 -15.01
C SER A 190 -3.52 19.88 -16.46
N LEU A 191 -3.85 18.69 -16.96
CA LEU A 191 -4.74 18.53 -18.11
C LEU A 191 -6.05 17.94 -17.61
N LEU A 192 -7.17 18.60 -17.92
CA LEU A 192 -8.50 18.21 -17.49
C LEU A 192 -9.39 18.02 -18.73
N ARG A 193 -10.09 16.88 -18.80
CA ARG A 193 -10.94 16.56 -19.96
C ARG A 193 -12.43 16.81 -19.75
N GLU A 194 -12.98 16.36 -18.63
CA GLU A 194 -14.39 16.46 -18.24
C GLU A 194 -14.38 16.76 -16.75
N SER A 195 -14.53 18.03 -16.37
CA SER A 195 -14.20 18.44 -15.00
C SER A 195 -15.05 19.54 -14.40
N PHE A 196 -15.29 19.39 -13.09
CA PHE A 196 -15.68 20.47 -12.19
C PHE A 196 -14.47 20.81 -11.33
N SER A 197 -13.98 22.04 -11.44
CA SER A 197 -12.73 22.40 -10.77
C SER A 197 -12.72 23.78 -10.12
N LEU A 198 -12.08 23.87 -8.96
CA LEU A 198 -11.66 25.12 -8.35
C LEU A 198 -10.15 25.23 -8.49
N LEU A 199 -9.70 26.23 -9.24
CA LEU A 199 -8.31 26.39 -9.65
C LEU A 199 -7.72 27.66 -9.04
N ARG A 200 -6.63 27.51 -8.29
CA ARG A 200 -5.83 28.61 -7.75
C ARG A 200 -4.37 28.47 -8.14
N GLU A 201 -3.80 29.51 -8.75
CA GLU A 201 -2.37 29.56 -9.10
C GLU A 201 -1.96 28.39 -10.00
N THR A 202 -2.78 28.06 -11.00
CA THR A 202 -2.60 26.87 -11.85
C THR A 202 -2.23 27.20 -13.29
N LYS A 203 -1.57 26.24 -13.95
CA LYS A 203 -1.48 26.17 -15.41
C LYS A 203 -2.26 24.96 -15.90
N SER A 204 -3.32 25.18 -16.67
CA SER A 204 -4.23 24.11 -17.07
C SER A 204 -4.61 24.12 -18.54
N LEU A 205 -4.81 22.94 -19.13
CA LEU A 205 -5.59 22.78 -20.36
C LEU A 205 -6.92 22.14 -19.97
N LEU A 206 -8.03 22.79 -20.32
CA LEU A 206 -9.36 22.32 -20.01
C LEU A 206 -10.12 22.01 -21.31
N ARG A 207 -10.67 20.82 -21.36
CA ARG A 207 -11.76 20.44 -22.25
C ARG A 207 -13.01 20.23 -21.39
N GLU A 208 -14.18 20.53 -21.94
CA GLU A 208 -15.50 20.25 -21.35
C GLU A 208 -15.55 20.49 -19.83
N SER A 209 -15.38 21.74 -19.40
CA SER A 209 -15.14 22.08 -17.99
C SER A 209 -16.04 23.16 -17.42
N PHE A 210 -16.45 22.99 -16.17
CA PHE A 210 -16.92 24.07 -15.30
C PHE A 210 -15.81 24.43 -14.31
N SER A 211 -15.38 25.69 -14.30
CA SER A 211 -14.24 26.11 -13.47
C SER A 211 -14.44 27.44 -12.76
N LEU A 212 -13.95 27.51 -11.53
CA LEU A 212 -13.73 28.75 -10.79
C LEU A 212 -12.24 29.04 -10.79
N LEU A 213 -11.86 30.20 -11.32
CA LEU A 213 -10.48 30.54 -11.62
C LEU A 213 -10.00 31.72 -10.77
N ARG A 214 -8.84 31.54 -10.12
CA ARG A 214 -8.07 32.60 -9.47
C ARG A 214 -6.60 32.50 -9.82
N GLU A 215 -6.05 33.57 -10.40
CA GLU A 215 -4.61 33.69 -10.73
C GLU A 215 -4.13 32.52 -11.62
N THR A 216 -4.93 32.13 -12.62
CA THR A 216 -4.67 30.94 -13.46
C THR A 216 -4.31 31.30 -14.89
N LYS A 217 -3.44 30.50 -15.51
CA LYS A 217 -3.25 30.48 -16.97
C LYS A 217 -3.92 29.22 -17.53
N SER A 218 -4.99 29.38 -18.29
CA SER A 218 -5.75 28.28 -18.87
C SER A 218 -5.91 28.40 -20.39
N LEU A 219 -5.93 27.26 -21.08
CA LEU A 219 -6.45 27.15 -22.44
C LEU A 219 -7.72 26.33 -22.41
N LEU A 220 -8.75 26.84 -23.07
CA LEU A 220 -10.12 26.36 -22.97
C LEU A 220 -10.66 26.02 -24.35
N ARG A 221 -11.32 24.86 -24.49
CA ARG A 221 -12.04 24.49 -25.72
C ARG A 221 -13.54 24.69 -25.59
N GLU A 222 -14.15 24.06 -24.60
CA GLU A 222 -15.58 24.07 -24.34
C GLU A 222 -15.76 24.20 -22.83
N SER A 223 -15.99 25.41 -22.32
CA SER A 223 -15.93 25.66 -20.88
C SER A 223 -16.82 26.78 -20.41
N PHE A 224 -17.35 26.63 -19.21
CA PHE A 224 -17.89 27.72 -18.41
C PHE A 224 -16.88 28.07 -17.32
N SER A 225 -16.41 29.32 -17.29
CA SER A 225 -15.44 29.80 -16.31
C SER A 225 -15.90 31.07 -15.62
N LEU A 226 -15.96 31.05 -14.30
CA LEU A 226 -16.13 32.24 -13.47
C LEU A 226 -14.75 32.71 -13.00
N LEU A 227 -14.35 33.89 -13.45
CA LEU A 227 -13.05 34.47 -13.18
C LEU A 227 -13.21 35.52 -12.07
N ARG A 228 -12.49 35.32 -10.96
CA ARG A 228 -12.44 36.32 -9.88
C ARG A 228 -11.13 37.08 -10.01
N GLU A 229 -11.17 38.22 -10.67
CA GLU A 229 -10.07 39.19 -10.61
C GLU A 229 -10.11 39.86 -9.24
N THR A 230 -9.06 39.66 -8.44
CA THR A 230 -8.79 40.55 -7.32
C THR A 230 -7.91 41.66 -7.86
N ASN A 231 -8.53 42.80 -8.22
CA ASN A 231 -7.81 44.06 -8.37
C ASN A 231 -7.17 44.37 -7.02
N ASN A 232 -5.86 44.18 -6.92
CA ASN A 232 -5.06 44.74 -5.85
C ASN A 232 -3.96 45.55 -6.53
N ASP A 233 -4.11 46.87 -6.44
CA ASP A 233 -3.03 47.85 -6.56
C ASP A 233 -1.92 47.57 -5.53
#